data_AF-A0AAD7DLS4-F1
#
_entry.id   AF-A0AAD7DLS4-F1
#
_cell.length_a   1.000
_cell.length_b   1.000
_cell.length_c   1.000
_cell.angle_alpha   90.00
_cell.angle_beta   90.00
_cell.angle_gamma   90.00
#
_symmetry.space_group_name_H-M   'P 1'
#
loop_
_entity.id
_entity.type
_entity.pdbx_description
1 polymer ?
#
loop_
_entity_poly.entity_id
_entity_poly.type
_entity_poly.pdbx_seq_one_letter_code
_entity_poly.pdbx_strand_id
1 'polypeptide(L)'
;ETGCYLFFTAQHVAAKDPFVHYSSPRIRREGKPEVEDITNQFNRLFLSLIAARNQTTKGLHQKLLVAQEKEAQVKKDLADAREAEQNAIIA
;
A
#
# COMPACT_ATOMS: atom_id res chain seq x y z
N GLU A 1 25.78 12.48 32.02
CA GLU A 1 24.54 12.08 31.33
C GLU A 1 23.81 13.31 30.85
N THR A 2 23.53 13.42 29.55
CA THR A 2 22.59 14.42 29.05
C THR A 2 21.20 14.00 29.51
N GLY A 3 20.48 14.86 30.24
CA GLY A 3 19.22 14.52 30.91
C GLY A 3 18.03 14.30 29.97
N CYS A 4 18.26 13.88 28.74
CA CYS A 4 17.28 13.85 27.67
C CYS A 4 16.46 12.55 27.66
N TYR A 5 15.21 12.66 27.25
CA TYR A 5 14.35 11.53 26.94
C TYR A 5 14.50 11.16 25.46
N LEU A 6 14.77 9.89 25.16
CA LEU A 6 14.80 9.38 23.79
C LEU A 6 13.73 8.31 23.59
N PHE A 7 12.89 8.53 22.59
CA PHE A 7 11.88 7.60 22.09
C PHE A 7 12.02 7.50 20.57
N PHE A 8 12.10 6.28 20.05
CA PHE A 8 12.25 6.01 18.63
C PHE A 8 11.30 4.88 18.21
N THR A 9 10.58 5.08 17.12
CA THR A 9 9.63 4.12 16.58
C THR A 9 9.82 3.98 15.08
N ALA A 10 9.85 2.75 14.59
CA ALA A 10 9.97 2.46 13.17
C ALA A 10 9.03 1.31 12.79
N GLN A 11 8.31 1.50 11.67
CA GLN A 11 7.50 0.46 11.08
C GLN A 11 7.69 0.44 9.57
N HIS A 12 8.12 -0.70 9.05
CA HIS A 12 8.28 -0.90 7.62
C HIS A 12 6.95 -1.31 7.00
N VAL A 13 6.59 -0.70 5.87
CA VAL A 13 5.30 -0.87 5.18
C VAL A 13 5.04 -2.27 4.61
N ALA A 14 6.06 -3.13 4.59
CA ALA A 14 5.96 -4.51 4.14
C ALA A 14 6.50 -5.52 5.18
N ALA A 15 6.83 -5.07 6.40
CA ALA A 15 7.21 -6.00 7.45
C ALA A 15 6.01 -6.86 7.87
N LYS A 16 6.24 -8.18 7.98
CA LYS A 16 5.30 -9.12 8.60
C LYS A 16 5.36 -9.07 10.12
N ASP A 17 6.53 -8.73 10.66
CA ASP A 17 6.79 -8.67 12.10
C ASP A 17 6.51 -7.27 12.68
N PRO A 18 6.16 -7.20 13.97
CA PRO A 18 5.60 -6.00 14.56
C PRO A 18 6.64 -4.89 14.75
N PHE A 19 6.16 -3.66 14.53
CA PHE A 19 6.57 -2.40 15.13
C PHE A 19 7.81 -2.44 16.06
N VAL A 20 8.93 -1.85 15.61
CA VAL A 20 10.15 -1.73 16.42
C VAL A 20 10.11 -0.40 17.16
N HIS A 21 10.29 -0.45 18.48
CA HIS A 21 10.42 0.77 19.29
C HIS A 21 11.57 0.66 20.29
N TYR A 22 12.20 1.80 20.55
CA TYR A 22 13.19 1.99 21.59
C TYR A 22 12.77 3.12 22.51
N SER A 23 12.75 2.83 23.80
CA SER A 23 12.48 3.79 24.86
C SER A 23 13.68 3.84 25.80
N SER A 24 14.27 5.02 26.00
CA SER A 24 15.37 5.23 26.94
C SER A 24 14.99 4.77 28.36
N PRO A 25 15.95 4.30 29.19
CA PRO A 25 15.67 3.81 30.54
C PRO A 25 14.89 4.81 31.41
N ARG A 26 15.20 6.11 31.26
CA ARG A 26 14.52 7.20 31.97
C ARG A 26 13.06 7.34 31.56
N ILE A 27 12.75 7.31 30.26
CA ILE A 27 11.36 7.29 29.75
C ILE A 27 10.58 6.11 30.35
N ARG A 28 11.19 4.91 30.38
CA ARG A 28 10.51 3.71 30.87
C ARG A 28 10.15 3.79 32.36
N ARG A 29 10.88 4.61 33.11
CA ARG A 29 10.66 4.86 34.55
C ARG A 29 9.69 6.00 34.79
N GLU A 30 9.78 7.09 34.03
CA GLU A 30 9.14 8.38 34.35
C GLU A 30 7.94 8.73 33.45
N GLY A 31 7.85 8.21 32.22
CA GLY A 31 6.86 8.64 31.22
C GLY A 31 5.95 7.54 30.68
N LYS A 32 5.59 6.55 31.52
CA LYS A 32 4.81 5.37 31.08
C LYS A 32 3.50 5.74 30.35
N PRO A 33 2.61 6.58 30.92
CA PRO A 33 1.31 6.85 30.30
C PRO A 33 1.44 7.62 28.98
N GLU A 34 2.28 8.64 28.92
CA GLU A 34 2.42 9.51 27.76
C GLU A 34 3.10 8.78 26.60
N VAL A 35 4.10 7.96 26.89
CA VAL A 35 4.80 7.17 25.86
C VAL A 35 3.91 6.04 25.34
N GLU A 36 3.11 5.42 26.20
CA GLU A 36 2.12 4.43 25.79
C GLU A 36 1.07 5.05 24.86
N ASP A 37 0.55 6.23 25.20
CA ASP A 37 -0.39 6.95 24.34
C ASP A 37 0.23 7.32 22.98
N ILE A 38 1.43 7.91 22.97
CA ILE A 38 2.16 8.23 21.73
C ILE A 38 2.38 6.97 20.87
N THR A 39 2.78 5.87 21.51
CA THR A 39 3.00 4.59 20.82
C THR A 39 1.72 4.08 20.16
N ASN A 40 0.61 4.13 20.89
CA ASN A 40 -0.70 3.69 20.41
C ASN A 40 -1.22 4.58 19.28
N GLN A 41 -1.07 5.90 19.39
CA GLN A 41 -1.43 6.84 18.33
C GLN A 41 -0.61 6.58 17.07
N PHE A 42 0.70 6.40 17.20
CA PHE A 42 1.58 6.10 16.09
C PHE A 42 1.22 4.79 15.38
N ASN A 43 0.95 3.73 16.16
CA ASN A 43 0.52 2.44 15.62
C ASN A 43 -0.81 2.57 14.83
N ARG A 44 -1.81 3.26 15.39
CA ARG A 44 -3.09 3.52 14.70
C ARG A 44 -2.90 4.29 13.39
N LEU A 45 -2.05 5.32 13.41
CA LEU A 45 -1.73 6.10 12.21
C LEU A 45 -1.08 5.22 11.13
N PHE A 46 -0.11 4.39 11.50
CA PHE A 46 0.56 3.50 10.56
C PHE A 46 -0.39 2.46 9.96
N LEU A 47 -1.25 1.85 10.78
CA LEU A 47 -2.27 0.92 10.30
C LEU A 47 -3.23 1.60 9.31
N SER A 48 -3.65 2.83 9.60
CA SER A 48 -4.50 3.62 8.70
C SER A 48 -3.80 3.90 7.36
N LEU A 49 -2.52 4.30 7.38
CA LEU A 49 -1.73 4.54 6.17
C LEU A 49 -1.52 3.27 5.34
N ILE A 50 -1.25 2.13 5.99
CA ILE A 50 -1.11 0.84 5.30
C ILE A 50 -2.45 0.45 4.65
N ALA A 51 -3.57 0.61 5.36
CA ALA A 51 -4.89 0.33 4.83
C ALA A 51 -5.22 1.21 3.61
N ALA A 52 -4.97 2.52 3.71
CA ALA A 52 -5.16 3.46 2.61
C ALA A 52 -4.29 3.10 1.39
N ARG A 53 -3.01 2.75 1.60
CA ARG A 53 -2.12 2.28 0.53
C ARG A 53 -2.70 1.03 -0.14
N ASN A 54 -3.12 0.04 0.65
CA ASN A 54 -3.65 -1.21 0.12
C ASN A 54 -4.97 -0.99 -0.66
N GLN A 55 -5.82 -0.05 -0.23
CA GLN A 55 -7.00 0.35 -1.00
C GLN A 55 -6.63 0.98 -2.34
N THR A 56 -5.66 1.88 -2.36
CA THR A 56 -5.15 2.48 -3.62
C THR A 56 -4.57 1.41 -4.54
N THR A 57 -3.75 0.49 -4.02
CA THR A 57 -3.19 -0.62 -4.80
C THR A 57 -4.28 -1.52 -5.38
N LYS A 58 -5.32 -1.84 -4.60
CA LYS A 58 -6.48 -2.61 -5.09
C LYS A 58 -7.23 -1.86 -6.20
N GLY A 59 -7.47 -0.57 -6.03
CA GLY A 59 -8.12 0.26 -7.04
C GLY A 59 -7.31 0.34 -8.34
N LEU A 60 -5.99 0.47 -8.24
CA LEU A 60 -5.09 0.44 -9.39
C LEU A 60 -5.10 -0.92 -10.09
N HIS A 61 -5.06 -2.01 -9.31
CA HIS A 61 -5.13 -3.37 -9.86
C HIS A 61 -6.44 -3.60 -10.62
N GLN A 62 -7.57 -3.16 -10.09
CA GLN A 62 -8.86 -3.25 -10.78
C GLN A 62 -8.89 -2.45 -12.07
N LYS A 63 -8.34 -1.23 -12.07
CA LYS A 63 -8.21 -0.42 -13.31
C LYS A 63 -7.34 -1.11 -14.35
N LEU A 64 -6.26 -1.77 -13.91
CA LEU A 64 -5.37 -2.52 -14.79
C LEU A 64 -6.09 -3.72 -15.44
N LEU A 65 -6.87 -4.48 -14.67
CA LEU A 65 -7.68 -5.58 -15.21
C LEU A 65 -8.67 -5.09 -16.27
N VAL A 66 -9.42 -4.04 -15.98
CA VAL A 66 -10.38 -3.45 -16.94
C VAL A 66 -9.69 -2.95 -18.20
N ALA A 67 -8.50 -2.34 -18.07
CA ALA A 67 -7.73 -1.88 -19.23
C ALA A 67 -7.25 -3.06 -20.09
N GLN A 68 -6.78 -4.14 -19.46
CA GLN A 68 -6.34 -5.36 -20.14
C GLN A 68 -7.50 -6.07 -20.86
N GLU A 69 -8.68 -6.15 -20.25
CA GLU A 69 -9.88 -6.70 -20.87
C GLU A 69 -10.29 -5.88 -22.11
N LYS A 70 -10.28 -4.55 -22.00
CA LYS A 70 -10.56 -3.67 -23.15
C LYS A 70 -9.52 -3.82 -24.26
N GLU A 71 -8.24 -3.91 -23.92
CA GLU A 71 -7.19 -4.14 -24.91
C GLU A 71 -7.37 -5.48 -25.62
N ALA A 72 -7.72 -6.54 -24.89
CA ALA A 72 -8.01 -7.86 -25.45
C ALA A 72 -9.23 -7.81 -26.38
N GLN A 73 -10.30 -7.11 -25.99
CA GLN A 73 -11.49 -6.96 -26.82
C GLN A 73 -11.18 -6.17 -28.09
N VAL A 74 -10.49 -5.03 -27.99
CA VAL A 74 -10.10 -4.23 -29.16
C VAL A 74 -9.21 -5.03 -30.11
N LYS A 75 -8.26 -5.82 -29.58
CA LYS A 75 -7.43 -6.70 -30.43
C LYS A 75 -8.25 -7.74 -31.16
N LYS A 76 -9.26 -8.32 -30.50
CA LYS A 76 -10.17 -9.28 -31.11
C LYS A 76 -11.02 -8.62 -32.21
N ASP A 77 -11.66 -7.51 -31.90
CA ASP A 77 -12.49 -6.77 -32.86
C ASP A 77 -11.68 -6.33 -34.09
N LEU A 78 -10.41 -5.96 -33.89
CA LEU A 78 -9.50 -5.56 -34.96
C LEU A 78 -9.05 -6.77 -35.82
N ALA A 79 -8.88 -7.96 -35.21
CA ALA A 79 -8.63 -9.19 -35.95
C ALA A 79 -9.86 -9.58 -36.79
N ASP A 80 -11.06 -9.58 -36.19
CA ASP A 80 -12.31 -9.91 -36.86
C ASP A 80 -12.61 -8.93 -38.02
N ALA A 81 -12.34 -7.63 -37.83
CA ALA A 81 -12.50 -6.62 -38.89
C ALA A 81 -11.51 -6.83 -40.06
N ARG A 82 -10.26 -7.21 -39.76
CA ARG A 82 -9.25 -7.52 -40.80
C ARG A 82 -9.62 -8.77 -41.58
N GLU A 83 -10.14 -9.81 -40.93
CA GLU A 83 -10.62 -11.01 -41.61
C GLU A 83 -11.83 -10.71 -42.50
N ALA A 84 -12.76 -9.88 -42.04
CA ALA A 84 -13.91 -9.45 -42.84
C ALA A 84 -13.49 -8.63 -44.08
N GLU A 85 -12.54 -7.71 -43.93
CA GLU A 85 -11.99 -6.92 -45.04
C GLU A 85 -11.28 -7.82 -46.06
N GLN A 86 -10.50 -8.79 -45.59
CA GLN A 86 -9.77 -9.71 -46.46
C GLN A 86 -10.68 -10.68 -47.22
N ASN A 87 -11.77 -11.14 -46.58
CA ASN A 87 -12.79 -11.96 -47.25
C ASN A 87 -13.60 -11.16 -48.29
N ALA A 88 -13.82 -9.86 -48.07
CA ALA A 88 -14.50 -8.98 -49.02
C ALA A 88 -13.66 -8.65 -50.27
N ILE A 89 -12.32 -8.79 -50.20
CA ILE A 89 -11.41 -8.56 -51.34
C ILE A 89 -11.31 -9.81 -52.24
N ILE A 90 -11.53 -11.00 -51.69
CA ILE A 90 -11.40 -12.29 -52.39
C ILE A 90 -12.73 -12.75 -53.05
N ALA A 91 -13.86 -12.19 -52.61
CA ALA A 91 -15.19 -12.43 -53.18
C ALA A 91 -15.47 -11.52 -54.40
#